data_AF-A0A3A0ENL8-F1
#
_entry.id   AF-A0A3A0ENL8-F1
#
_cell.length_a   1.000
_cell.length_b   1.000
_cell.length_c   1.000
_cell.angle_alpha   90.00
_cell.angle_beta   90.00
_cell.angle_gamma   90.00
#
_symmetry.space_group_name_H-M   'P 1'
#
loop_
_entity.id
_entity.type
_entity.pdbx_description
1 polymer ?
#
loop_
_entity_poly.entity_id
_entity_poly.type
_entity_poly.pdbx_seq_one_letter_code
_entity_poly.pdbx_strand_id
1 'polypeptide(L)' 'MTDNFVNVWCRVIRRTEKAILIRADDDREVWLPRAALQFAEQAEPTTKILCLSLAQNIAYQKGLI' A
#
# COMPACT_ATOMS: atom_id res chain seq x y z
N MET A 1 -0.84 -18.88 -10.57
CA MET A 1 -0.81 -17.45 -10.93
C MET A 1 0.19 -16.81 -10.01
N THR A 2 1.34 -16.37 -10.53
CA THR A 2 2.27 -15.55 -9.77
C THR A 2 1.61 -14.18 -9.67
N ASP A 3 1.15 -13.78 -8.49
CA ASP A 3 0.70 -12.41 -8.28
C ASP A 3 1.89 -11.50 -8.57
N ASN A 4 1.79 -10.68 -9.61
CA ASN A 4 2.80 -9.67 -9.89
C ASN A 4 2.67 -8.59 -8.82
N PHE A 5 3.73 -8.38 -8.05
CA PHE A 5 3.81 -7.28 -7.08
C PHE A 5 4.62 -6.12 -7.67
N VAL A 6 4.25 -4.90 -7.31
CA VAL A 6 4.91 -3.66 -7.69
C VAL A 6 5.26 -2.85 -6.45
N ASN A 7 6.29 -2.02 -6.59
CA ASN A 7 6.75 -1.14 -5.52
C ASN A 7 5.94 0.15 -5.53
N VAL A 8 5.26 0.44 -4.42
CA VAL A 8 4.52 1.69 -4.20
C VAL A 8 5.18 2.47 -3.07
N TRP A 9 5.62 3.69 -3.36
CA TRP A 9 6.22 4.59 -2.39
C TRP A 9 5.14 5.45 -1.75
N CYS A 10 4.90 5.29 -0.46
CA CYS A 10 3.82 5.98 0.24
C CYS A 10 4.11 6.15 1.73
N ARG A 11 3.32 6.97 2.42
CA ARG A 11 3.33 7.07 3.89
C ARG A 11 2.18 6.26 4.45
N VAL A 12 2.44 5.39 5.41
CA VAL A 12 1.37 4.69 6.13
C VAL A 12 0.81 5.62 7.20
N ILE A 13 -0.49 5.88 7.15
CA ILE A 13 -1.19 6.78 8.06
C ILE A 13 -1.84 5.99 9.20
N ARG A 14 -2.51 4.88 8.85
CA ARG A 14 -3.26 4.06 9.80
C ARG A 14 -3.33 2.62 9.33
N ARG A 15 -3.38 1.68 10.28
CA ARG A 15 -3.68 0.27 10.00
C ARG A 15 -4.93 -0.19 10.73
N THR A 16 -5.59 -1.16 10.14
CA THR A 16 -6.68 -1.94 10.76
C THR A 16 -6.38 -3.42 10.61
N GLU A 17 -7.25 -4.28 11.12
CA GLU A 17 -7.16 -5.73 10.95
C GLU A 17 -7.25 -6.15 9.47
N LYS A 18 -7.95 -5.38 8.61
CA LYS A 18 -8.23 -5.79 7.22
C LYS A 18 -7.58 -4.91 6.16
N ALA A 19 -7.23 -3.67 6.50
CA ALA A 19 -6.75 -2.68 5.54
C ALA A 19 -5.74 -1.71 6.14
N ILE A 20 -4.97 -1.08 5.26
CA ILE A 20 -3.96 -0.06 5.58
C ILE A 20 -4.31 1.21 4.81
N LEU A 21 -4.38 2.33 5.52
CA LEU A 21 -4.53 3.66 4.94
C LEU A 21 -3.14 4.21 4.66
N ILE A 22 -2.88 4.51 3.38
CA ILE A 22 -1.67 5.18 2.95
C ILE A 22 -2.00 6.57 2.42
N ARG A 23 -0.99 7.44 2.41
CA ARG A 23 -0.98 8.67 1.63
C ARG A 23 0.04 8.54 0.51
N ALA A 24 -0.43 8.72 -0.72
CA ALA A 24 0.39 8.74 -1.93
C ALA A 24 1.22 10.03 -2.03
N ASP A 25 2.03 10.14 -3.08
CA ASP A 25 2.86 11.31 -3.37
C ASP A 25 2.04 12.55 -3.76
N ASP A 26 0.90 12.35 -4.42
CA ASP A 26 -0.09 13.38 -4.77
C ASP A 26 -1.05 13.75 -3.62
N ASP A 27 -0.66 13.43 -2.38
CA ASP A 27 -1.41 13.64 -1.14
C ASP A 27 -2.77 12.92 -1.05
N ARG A 28 -3.15 12.09 -2.03
CA ARG A 28 -4.37 11.27 -1.93
C ARG A 28 -4.22 10.20 -0.86
N GLU A 29 -5.30 10.00 -0.12
CA GLU A 29 -5.41 8.92 0.85
C GLU A 29 -6.11 7.71 0.25
N VAL A 30 -5.47 6.54 0.36
CA VAL A 30 -5.94 5.30 -0.27
C VAL A 30 -5.94 4.16 0.72
N TRP A 31 -7.08 3.46 0.82
CA TRP A 31 -7.17 2.21 1.54
C TRP A 31 -6.70 1.03 0.68
N LEU A 32 -5.72 0.30 1.20
CA LEU A 32 -5.18 -0.93 0.64
C LEU A 32 -5.62 -2.13 1.47
N PRO A 33 -6.16 -3.20 0.87
CA PRO A 33 -6.41 -4.45 1.58
C PRO A 33 -5.09 -5.06 2.07
N ARG A 34 -5.02 -5.55 3.31
CA ARG A 34 -3.81 -6.22 3.82
C ARG A 34 -3.41 -7.42 2.96
N ALA A 35 -4.40 -8.18 2.49
CA ALA A 35 -4.17 -9.34 1.62
C ALA A 35 -3.55 -8.98 0.25
N ALA A 36 -3.58 -7.70 -0.15
CA ALA A 36 -2.94 -7.24 -1.39
C ALA A 36 -1.45 -6.91 -1.20
N LEU A 37 -0.96 -6.84 0.04
CA LEU A 37 0.43 -6.52 0.35
C LEU A 37 1.23 -7.80 0.61
N GLN A 38 2.41 -7.90 0.00
CA GLN A 38 3.30 -9.05 0.22
C GLN A 38 3.79 -9.14 1.67
N PHE A 39 4.00 -7.97 2.31
CA PHE A 39 4.53 -7.85 3.68
C PHE A 39 3.67 -6.88 4.51
N ALA A 40 2.37 -7.17 4.63
CA ALA A 40 1.42 -6.30 5.34
C ALA A 40 1.83 -5.95 6.78
N GLU A 41 2.54 -6.84 7.48
CA GLU A 41 3.01 -6.60 8.85
C GLU A 41 4.10 -5.53 8.95
N GLN A 42 4.79 -5.20 7.86
CA GLN A 42 5.85 -4.16 7.84
C GLN A 42 5.29 -2.76 7.59
N ALA A 43 4.02 -2.65 7.20
CA ALA A 43 3.37 -1.38 6.90
C ALA A 43 2.83 -0.71 8.17
N GLU A 44 3.76 -0.24 9.01
CA GLU A 44 3.46 0.48 10.23
C GLU A 44 3.27 1.99 9.99
N PRO A 45 2.34 2.66 10.71
CA PRO A 45 2.19 4.10 10.64
C PRO A 45 3.50 4.84 10.89
N THR A 46 3.85 5.75 9.97
CA THR A 46 5.12 6.47 10.03
C THR A 46 5.05 7.79 9.27
N THR A 47 5.90 8.75 9.66
CA THR A 47 6.08 10.02 8.94
C THR A 47 7.00 9.87 7.72
N LYS A 48 7.73 8.76 7.62
CA LYS A 48 8.66 8.47 6.53
C LYS A 48 7.94 7.85 5.33
N ILE A 49 8.50 8.00 4.14
CA ILE A 49 8.05 7.27 2.96
C ILE A 49 8.57 5.83 3.07
N LEU A 50 7.68 4.87 2.89
CA LEU A 50 7.96 3.43 2.82
C LEU A 50 7.74 2.93 1.40
N CYS A 51 8.50 1.90 1.02
CA CYS A 51 8.23 1.12 -0.19
C CYS A 51 7.37 -0.09 0.21
N LEU A 52 6.14 -0.14 -0.28
CA LEU A 52 5.24 -1.27 -0.08
C LEU A 52 5.19 -2.13 -1.34
N SER A 53 5.33 -3.44 -1.17
CA SER A 53 5.11 -4.42 -2.24
C SER A 53 3.61 -4.74 -2.32
N LEU A 54 2.93 -4.23 -3.35
CA LEU A 54 1.48 -4.29 -3.55
C LEU A 54 1.15 -5.07 -4.83
N ALA A 55 0.07 -5.86 -4.80
CA ALA A 55 -0.42 -6.56 -5.99
C ALA A 55 -0.70 -5.56 -7.13
N GLN A 56 -0.15 -5.82 -8.32
CA GLN A 56 -0.12 -4.91 -9.47
C GLN A 56 -1.53 -4.49 -9.91
N ASN A 57 -2.48 -5.42 -9.92
CA ASN A 57 -3.87 -5.14 -10.27
C ASN A 57 -4.52 -4.11 -9.32
N ILE A 58 -4.24 -4.21 -8.02
CA ILE A 58 -4.75 -3.27 -7.01
C ILE A 58 -4.06 -1.92 -7.18
N ALA A 59 -2.74 -1.91 -7.43
CA ALA A 59 -1.99 -0.68 -7.66
C ALA A 59 -2.57 0.13 -8.84
N TYR A 60 -2.86 -0.52 -9.98
CA TYR A 60 -3.53 0.11 -11.12
C TYR A 60 -4.96 0.56 -10.81
N GLN A 61 -5.76 -0.28 -10.15
CA GLN A 61 -7.14 0.07 -9.79
C GLN A 61 -7.20 1.32 -8.89
N LYS A 62 -6.19 1.52 -8.04
CA LYS A 62 -6.07 2.67 -7.14
C LYS A 62 -5.34 3.86 -7.77
N GLY A 63 -4.79 3.72 -8.98
CA GLY A 63 -3.98 4.74 -9.64
C GLY A 63 -2.74 5.11 -8.84
N LEU A 64 -2.03 4.11 -8.32
CA LEU A 64 -0.77 4.26 -7.57
C LEU A 64 0.46 4.04 -8.46
N ILE A 65 0.25 3.50 -9.66
CA ILE A 65 1.20 3.33 -10.77
C ILE A 65 0.48 3.49 -12.10
#